data_AF-A0AB34GMW2-F1
#
_entry.id   AF-A0AB34GMW2-F1
#
_cell.length_a   1.000
_cell.length_b   1.000
_cell.length_c   1.000
_cell.angle_alpha   90.00
_cell.angle_beta   90.00
_cell.angle_gamma   90.00
#
_symmetry.space_group_name_H-M   'P 1'
#
loop_
_entity.id
_entity.type
_entity.pdbx_description
1 polymer ?
#
loop_
_entity_poly.entity_id
_entity_poly.type
_entity_poly.pdbx_seq_one_letter_code
_entity_poly.pdbx_strand_id
1 'polypeptide(L)'
;YVNPAFERMMGYHKGELLGKELAELPKSDKNRADLLDTINTCIKKGKEWQGVYYARRKSGDSIQQHVKITPVIGQGGKIRHFVSLKKLCCTTDKNKQSHPRPAFSWVRLAPRCP
;
A
#
# COMPACT_ATOMS: atom_id res chain seq x y z
N TYR A 1 8.66 1.54 7.73
CA TYR A 1 9.42 2.50 6.90
C TYR A 1 8.52 3.03 5.81
N VAL A 2 8.59 4.33 5.54
CA VAL A 2 7.83 5.00 4.47
C VAL A 2 8.80 5.94 3.75
N ASN A 3 8.89 5.85 2.44
CA ASN A 3 9.76 6.75 1.64
C ASN A 3 9.11 8.15 1.54
N PRO A 4 9.85 9.27 1.62
CA PRO A 4 9.32 10.63 1.38
C PRO A 4 8.55 10.82 0.06
N ALA A 5 8.78 9.97 -0.96
CA ALA A 5 7.94 9.94 -2.14
C ALA A 5 6.46 9.60 -1.83
N PHE A 6 6.22 8.70 -0.87
CA PHE A 6 4.88 8.33 -0.42
C PHE A 6 4.19 9.45 0.35
N GLU A 7 4.94 10.17 1.20
CA GLU A 7 4.43 11.32 1.95
C GLU A 7 3.92 12.42 1.00
N ARG A 8 4.73 12.81 0.02
CA ARG A 8 4.34 13.77 -1.02
C ARG A 8 3.15 13.30 -1.87
N MET A 9 3.09 12.00 -2.15
CA MET A 9 2.03 11.41 -2.97
C MET A 9 0.66 11.40 -2.28
N MET A 10 0.64 11.11 -0.98
CA MET A 10 -0.60 10.95 -0.21
C MET A 10 -0.97 12.21 0.59
N GLY A 11 -0.02 13.12 0.80
CA GLY A 11 -0.19 14.31 1.62
C GLY A 11 -0.21 14.03 3.13
N TYR A 12 0.24 12.85 3.55
CA TYR A 12 0.37 12.49 4.98
C TYR A 12 1.83 12.46 5.39
N HIS A 13 2.10 12.82 6.63
CA HIS A 13 3.44 12.72 7.19
C HIS A 13 3.77 11.26 7.55
N LYS A 14 5.05 10.86 7.46
CA LYS A 14 5.53 9.51 7.79
C LYS A 14 5.04 9.04 9.16
N GLY A 15 4.95 9.94 10.14
CA GLY A 15 4.48 9.62 11.50
C GLY A 15 3.00 9.23 11.55
N GLU A 16 2.18 9.75 10.64
CA GLU A 16 0.76 9.38 10.53
C GLU A 16 0.55 8.05 9.79
N LEU A 17 1.56 7.63 9.01
CA LEU A 17 1.52 6.47 8.11
C LEU A 17 2.30 5.27 8.65
N LEU A 18 3.28 5.51 9.51
CA LEU A 18 4.08 4.48 10.17
C LEU A 18 3.20 3.74 11.18
N GLY A 19 3.06 2.42 10.99
CA GLY A 19 2.27 1.56 11.86
C GLY A 19 0.80 1.41 11.45
N LYS A 20 0.28 2.29 10.58
CA LYS A 20 -1.06 2.14 10.01
C LYS A 20 -1.06 1.12 8.88
N GLU A 21 -1.89 0.10 9.00
CA GLU A 21 -2.06 -0.89 7.94
C GLU A 21 -2.79 -0.27 6.74
N LEU A 22 -2.69 -0.88 5.56
CA LEU A 22 -3.40 -0.41 4.36
C LEU A 22 -4.92 -0.30 4.58
N ALA A 23 -5.45 -1.11 5.50
CA ALA A 23 -6.83 -1.12 5.92
C ALA A 23 -7.24 0.09 6.80
N GLU A 24 -6.29 0.77 7.43
CA GLU A 24 -6.51 1.92 8.32
C GLU A 24 -6.36 3.27 7.63
N LEU A 25 -5.87 3.29 6.39
CA LEU A 25 -5.88 4.49 5.56
C LEU A 25 -7.31 4.79 5.09
N PRO A 26 -7.68 6.08 4.98
CA PRO A 26 -8.98 6.46 4.46
C PRO A 26 -9.12 5.95 3.02
N LYS A 27 -10.18 5.17 2.84
CA LYS A 27 -10.47 4.44 1.61
C LYS A 27 -11.32 5.33 0.72
N SER A 28 -11.15 5.21 -0.58
CA SER A 28 -12.12 5.77 -1.51
C SER A 28 -13.28 4.78 -1.64
N ASP A 29 -14.50 5.29 -1.75
CA ASP A 29 -15.71 4.50 -2.05
C ASP A 29 -15.62 3.77 -3.41
N LYS A 30 -14.62 4.12 -4.22
CA LYS A 30 -14.27 3.46 -5.49
C LYS A 30 -13.65 2.06 -5.32
N ASN A 31 -13.27 1.68 -4.10
CA ASN A 31 -12.77 0.33 -3.84
C ASN A 31 -13.94 -0.66 -3.78
N ARG A 32 -13.78 -1.82 -4.44
CA ARG A 32 -14.70 -2.94 -4.25
C ARG A 32 -14.71 -3.35 -2.78
N ALA A 33 -15.88 -3.66 -2.24
CA ALA A 33 -16.04 -4.11 -0.85
C ALA A 33 -15.17 -5.36 -0.57
N ASP A 34 -15.05 -6.25 -1.55
CA ASP A 34 -14.30 -7.51 -1.49
C ASP A 34 -12.77 -7.33 -1.58
N LEU A 35 -12.30 -6.15 -2.00
CA LEU A 35 -10.88 -5.91 -2.26
C LEU A 35 -10.04 -6.04 -0.99
N LEU A 36 -10.53 -5.49 0.12
CA LEU A 36 -9.86 -5.54 1.41
C LEU A 36 -9.81 -6.95 1.97
N ASP A 37 -10.91 -7.70 1.82
CA ASP A 37 -10.97 -9.09 2.25
C ASP A 37 -9.97 -9.94 1.45
N THR A 38 -9.88 -9.72 0.14
CA THR A 38 -8.90 -10.37 -0.73
C THR A 38 -7.47 -10.06 -0.30
N ILE A 39 -7.16 -8.78 -0.04
CA ILE A 39 -5.84 -8.34 0.44
C ILE A 39 -5.52 -9.02 1.78
N ASN A 40 -6.43 -8.94 2.75
CA ASN A 40 -6.27 -9.57 4.06
C ASN A 40 -6.08 -11.07 3.96
N THR A 41 -6.84 -11.74 3.09
CA THR A 41 -6.73 -13.17 2.84
C THR A 41 -5.38 -13.52 2.23
N CYS A 42 -4.86 -12.75 1.27
CA CYS A 42 -3.52 -12.96 0.72
C CYS A 42 -2.44 -12.77 1.79
N ILE A 43 -2.51 -11.70 2.58
CA ILE A 43 -1.58 -11.42 3.68
C ILE A 43 -1.61 -12.57 4.71
N LYS A 44 -2.81 -13.00 5.14
CA LYS A 44 -2.97 -14.13 6.07
C LYS A 44 -2.43 -15.44 5.53
N LYS A 45 -2.65 -15.72 4.24
CA LYS A 45 -2.13 -16.91 3.56
C LYS A 45 -0.64 -16.80 3.22
N GLY A 46 -0.01 -15.66 3.49
CA GLY A 46 1.38 -15.43 3.12
C GLY A 46 1.62 -15.41 1.62
N LYS A 47 0.61 -15.05 0.84
CA LYS A 47 0.69 -14.96 -0.62
C LYS A 47 0.96 -13.51 -1.02
N GLU A 48 1.63 -13.34 -2.15
CA GLU A 48 1.71 -12.02 -2.76
C GLU A 48 0.32 -11.56 -3.23
N TRP A 49 0.09 -10.26 -3.13
CA TRP A 49 -1.10 -9.64 -3.68
C TRP A 49 -0.68 -8.47 -4.56
N GLN A 50 -1.32 -8.32 -5.72
CA GLN A 50 -1.12 -7.19 -6.60
C GLN A 50 -2.46 -6.74 -7.18
N GLY A 51 -2.68 -5.43 -7.21
CA GLY A 51 -3.92 -4.89 -7.73
C GLY A 51 -4.01 -3.38 -7.66
N VAL A 52 -5.10 -2.86 -8.21
CA VAL A 52 -5.41 -1.44 -8.16
C VAL A 52 -6.16 -1.14 -6.86
N TYR A 53 -5.74 -0.08 -6.18
CA TYR A 53 -6.34 0.41 -4.95
C TYR A 53 -6.59 1.91 -5.09
N TYR A 54 -7.77 2.38 -4.70
CA TYR A 54 -8.08 3.81 -4.65
C TYR A 54 -7.94 4.29 -3.21
N ALA A 55 -6.92 5.12 -2.97
CA ALA A 55 -6.69 5.74 -1.67
C ALA A 55 -7.22 7.16 -1.66
N ARG A 56 -7.70 7.62 -0.50
CA ARG A 56 -8.07 9.00 -0.29
C ARG A 56 -6.86 9.79 0.26
N ARG A 57 -6.48 10.85 -0.44
CA ARG A 57 -5.48 11.82 0.03
C ARG A 57 -6.01 12.58 1.24
N LYS A 58 -5.11 13.17 2.03
CA LYS A 58 -5.47 14.03 3.16
C LYS A 58 -6.36 15.22 2.72
N SER A 59 -6.14 15.71 1.51
CA SER A 59 -6.96 16.77 0.88
C SER A 59 -8.38 16.33 0.50
N GLY A 60 -8.74 15.04 0.62
CA GLY A 60 -10.06 14.49 0.25
C GLY A 60 -10.11 13.86 -1.15
N ASP A 61 -9.10 14.13 -1.98
CA ASP A 61 -8.99 13.64 -3.36
C ASP A 61 -8.77 12.12 -3.43
N SER A 62 -9.38 11.46 -4.41
CA SER A 62 -9.25 10.01 -4.59
C SER A 62 -8.23 9.69 -5.68
N ILE A 63 -7.15 9.02 -5.29
CA ILE A 63 -6.09 8.63 -6.21
C ILE A 63 -6.07 7.13 -6.46
N GLN A 64 -5.90 6.76 -7.73
CA GLN A 64 -5.67 5.39 -8.13
C GLN A 64 -4.18 5.04 -7.97
N GLN A 65 -3.90 3.97 -7.26
CA GLN A 65 -2.54 3.44 -7.10
C GLN A 65 -2.52 1.93 -7.38
N HIS A 66 -1.53 1.49 -8.14
CA HIS A 66 -1.19 0.09 -8.24
C HIS A 66 -0.36 -0.31 -7.02
N VAL A 67 -0.86 -1.29 -6.27
CA VAL A 67 -0.27 -1.74 -5.02
C VAL A 67 0.15 -3.20 -5.18
N LYS A 68 1.39 -3.51 -4.84
CA LYS A 68 1.93 -4.87 -4.76
C LYS A 68 2.44 -5.13 -3.36
N ILE A 69 1.92 -6.15 -2.71
CA ILE A 69 2.25 -6.58 -1.35
C ILE A 69 2.98 -7.90 -1.47
N THR A 70 4.23 -7.93 -1.03
CA THR A 70 5.08 -9.12 -1.11
C THR A 70 5.51 -9.53 0.30
N PRO A 71 5.27 -10.79 0.70
CA PRO A 71 5.78 -11.33 1.96
C PRO A 71 7.30 -11.41 1.92
N VAL A 72 7.96 -11.02 3.01
CA VAL A 72 9.39 -11.23 3.23
C VAL A 72 9.55 -12.41 4.18
N ILE A 73 9.98 -13.52 3.62
CA ILE A 73 10.24 -14.75 4.35
C ILE A 73 11.61 -14.63 5.02
N GLY A 74 11.65 -14.82 6.34
CA GLY A 74 12.88 -14.82 7.11
C GLY A 74 13.53 -16.19 7.22
N GLN A 75 14.63 -16.24 7.96
CA GLN A 75 15.30 -17.48 8.32
C GLN A 75 14.34 -18.39 9.09
N GLY A 76 14.15 -19.62 8.63
CA GLY A 76 13.18 -20.59 9.19
C GLY A 76 11.80 -20.63 8.50
N GLY A 77 11.64 -20.04 7.32
CA GLY A 77 10.42 -20.19 6.49
C GLY A 77 9.20 -19.40 6.99
N LYS A 78 9.36 -18.61 8.06
CA LYS A 78 8.30 -17.76 8.62
C LYS A 78 8.31 -16.38 8.00
N ILE A 79 7.14 -15.82 7.76
CA ILE A 79 6.98 -14.45 7.25
C ILE A 79 7.36 -13.48 8.36
N ARG A 80 8.39 -12.66 8.14
CA ARG A 80 8.82 -11.64 9.11
C ARG A 80 8.06 -10.34 8.92
N HIS A 81 7.96 -9.88 7.68
CA HIS A 81 7.36 -8.58 7.33
C HIS A 81 6.72 -8.62 5.94
N PHE A 82 5.91 -7.61 5.62
CA PHE A 82 5.39 -7.39 4.28
C PHE A 82 5.94 -6.09 3.70
N VAL A 83 6.36 -6.16 2.44
CA VAL A 83 6.76 -4.99 1.67
C VAL A 83 5.62 -4.62 0.73
N SER A 84 5.15 -3.39 0.86
CA SER A 84 4.09 -2.83 0.01
C SER A 84 4.66 -1.79 -0.93
N LEU A 85 4.65 -2.11 -2.21
CA LEU A 85 5.02 -1.23 -3.32
C LEU A 85 3.78 -0.52 -3.81
N LYS A 86 3.83 0.80 -3.94
CA LYS A 86 2.69 1.62 -4.36
C LYS A 86 3.14 2.52 -5.50
N LYS A 87 2.41 2.49 -6.61
CA LYS A 87 2.69 3.29 -7.79
C LYS A 87 1.42 4.03 -8.20
N LEU A 88 1.48 5.36 -8.28
CA LEU A 88 0.39 6.15 -8.83
C LEU A 88 0.07 5.71 -10.26
N CYS A 89 -1.20 5.39 -10.51
CA CYS A 89 -1.71 5.31 -11.86
C CYS A 89 -2.12 6.73 -12.27
N CYS A 90 -1.18 7.51 -12.78
CA CYS A 90 -1.54 8.77 -13.44
C CYS A 90 -2.24 8.44 -14.76
N THR A 91 -3.56 8.58 -14.81
CA THR A 91 -4.31 8.70 -16.07
C THR A 91 -4.06 10.11 -16.59
N THR A 92 -2.98 10.34 -17.35
CA THR A 92 -2.86 11.41 -18.37
C THR A 92 -1.50 11.35 -19.06
N ASP A 93 -1.59 11.09 -20.37
CA ASP A 93 -0.73 11.52 -21.48
C ASP A 93 0.57 10.78 -21.85
N LYS A 94 0.63 10.50 -23.16
CA LYS A 94 1.66 9.79 -23.91
C LYS A 94 2.88 10.67 -24.21
N ASN A 95 3.39 11.53 -23.32
CA ASN A 95 4.60 12.28 -23.66
C ASN A 95 5.34 12.89 -22.45
N LYS A 96 6.00 12.05 -21.66
CA LYS A 96 7.22 12.36 -20.88
C LYS A 96 7.51 11.17 -19.98
N GLN A 97 8.64 10.50 -20.20
CA GLN A 97 9.18 9.42 -19.36
C GLN A 97 9.65 9.92 -17.99
N SER A 98 8.84 10.68 -17.26
CA SER A 98 9.02 10.87 -15.83
C SER A 98 8.52 9.61 -15.16
N HIS A 99 9.40 8.62 -14.96
CA HIS A 99 9.11 7.43 -14.16
C HIS A 99 8.69 7.91 -12.76
N PRO A 100 7.39 7.85 -12.37
CA PRO A 100 7.01 8.26 -11.03
C PRO A 100 7.74 7.32 -10.07
N ARG A 101 8.57 7.88 -9.19
CA ARG A 101 9.39 7.08 -8.27
C ARG A 101 8.45 6.15 -7.49
N PRO A 102 8.70 4.83 -7.48
CA PRO A 102 7.87 3.90 -6.73
C PRO A 102 7.88 4.30 -5.25
N ALA A 103 6.69 4.36 -4.66
CA ALA A 103 6.51 4.68 -3.27
C ALA A 103 6.51 3.38 -2.47
N PHE A 104 7.48 3.24 -1.56
CA PHE A 104 7.62 2.05 -0.73
C PHE A 104 7.04 2.33 0.65
N SER A 105 6.24 1.38 1.14
CA SER A 105 5.84 1.31 2.54
C SER A 105 6.11 -0.08 3.08
N TRP A 106 6.71 -0.13 4.26
CA TRP A 106 6.90 -1.34 5.04
C TRP A 106 5.75 -1.47 6.02
N VAL A 107 5.04 -2.59 5.92
CA VAL A 107 3.98 -2.95 6.86
C VAL A 107 4.56 -3.99 7.80
N ARG A 108 4.69 -3.60 9.08
CA ARG A 108 4.99 -4.56 10.13
C ARG A 108 3.71 -5.34 10.35
N LEU A 109 3.77 -6.68 10.28
CA LEU A 109 2.78 -7.50 10.95
C LEU A 109 2.81 -7.07 12.41
N ALA A 110 1.80 -6.34 12.87
CA ALA A 110 1.51 -6.36 14.29
C ALA A 110 1.24 -7.84 14.61
N PRO A 111 1.93 -8.47 15.58
CA PRO A 111 1.37 -9.67 16.15
C PRO A 111 0.01 -9.21 16.68
N ARG A 112 -1.09 -9.65 16.04
CA ARG A 112 -2.35 -9.67 16.76
C ARG A 112 -2.08 -10.62 17.91
N CYS A 113 -1.78 -10.06 19.07
CA CYS A 113 -1.75 -10.82 20.31
C CYS A 113 -3.09 -11.59 20.39
N PRO A 114 -3.03 -12.86 20.81
CA PRO A 114 -4.19 -13.75 20.87
C PRO A 114 -5.30 -13.20 21.76
#